data_AF-A0A3B4BIL1-F1
#
_entry.id   AF-A0A3B4BIL1-F1
#
_cell.length_a   1.000
_cell.length_b   1.000
_cell.length_c   1.000
_cell.angle_alpha   90.00
_cell.angle_beta   90.00
_cell.angle_gamma   90.00
#
_symmetry.space_group_name_H-M   'P 1'
#
loop_
_entity.id
_entity.type
_entity.pdbx_description
1 polymer ?
#
loop_
_entity_poly.entity_id
_entity_poly.type
_entity_poly.pdbx_seq_one_letter_code
_entity_poly.pdbx_strand_id
1 'polypeptide(L)'
;MMQGSPDTAHYPSKSDLSILSMDVQRFTSPHYEERIRTMTVAELNVNLEETEGAIRGLSEELVLQLALRDELDFEKEVKNSFISALIDIQNRQKEHRGMIKRKKKLKGAAGTSQGAYLTTVIPYAKTGHPPSTEDLQVLTKILLAMRDDSDKVPSLLTDYILKVLCPT
;
A
#
# COMPACT_ATOMS: atom_id res chain seq x y z
N MET A 1 19.14 -16.05 18.08
CA MET A 1 18.77 -16.66 16.80
C MET A 1 17.32 -16.31 16.54
N MET A 2 17.03 -15.56 15.48
CA MET A 2 15.65 -15.35 15.02
C MET A 2 15.62 -15.68 13.54
N GLN A 3 15.15 -16.89 13.26
CA GLN A 3 14.73 -17.31 11.93
C GLN A 3 13.26 -16.96 11.80
N GLY A 4 12.93 -16.12 10.81
CA GLY A 4 11.58 -15.85 10.37
C GLY A 4 11.60 -15.74 8.85
N SER A 5 11.09 -16.78 8.18
CA SER A 5 10.94 -16.89 6.72
C SER A 5 9.66 -16.16 6.26
N PRO A 6 9.42 -15.97 4.94
CA PRO A 6 9.36 -14.64 4.34
C PRO A 6 7.95 -14.24 3.90
N ASP A 7 7.60 -12.97 4.05
CA ASP A 7 6.56 -12.35 3.23
C ASP A 7 7.01 -12.46 1.77
N THR A 8 6.35 -13.34 1.02
CA THR A 8 6.66 -13.54 -0.40
C THR A 8 5.95 -12.48 -1.21
N ALA A 9 6.29 -11.21 -0.95
CA ALA A 9 6.28 -10.25 -2.05
C ALA A 9 7.34 -10.76 -3.02
N HIS A 10 6.90 -11.20 -4.20
CA HIS A 10 7.81 -11.62 -5.28
C HIS A 10 8.49 -10.36 -5.81
N TYR A 11 9.44 -9.85 -5.03
CA TYR A 11 10.36 -8.84 -5.49
C TYR A 11 11.19 -9.49 -6.59
N PRO A 12 11.27 -8.90 -7.80
CA PRO A 12 12.19 -9.40 -8.80
C PRO A 12 13.58 -9.46 -8.17
N SER A 13 14.15 -10.66 -8.15
CA SER A 13 15.47 -10.88 -7.57
C SER A 13 16.50 -10.09 -8.37
N LYS A 14 17.62 -9.70 -7.75
CA LYS A 14 18.75 -9.10 -8.49
C LYS A 14 19.20 -9.97 -9.66
N SER A 15 19.00 -11.28 -9.54
CA SER A 15 19.24 -12.26 -10.61
C SER A 15 18.31 -12.03 -11.81
N ASP A 16 17.02 -11.76 -11.58
CA ASP A 16 16.02 -11.59 -12.63
C ASP A 16 16.28 -10.32 -13.44
N LEU A 17 16.65 -9.23 -12.74
CA LEU A 17 17.07 -7.97 -13.38
C LEU A 17 18.38 -8.13 -14.19
N SER A 18 19.29 -9.00 -13.72
CA SER A 18 20.53 -9.29 -14.43
C SER A 18 20.30 -10.13 -15.69
N ILE A 19 19.32 -11.03 -15.68
CA ILE A 19 18.93 -11.84 -16.85
C ILE A 19 18.35 -10.93 -17.94
N LEU A 20 17.42 -10.04 -17.57
CA LEU A 20 16.85 -9.04 -18.47
C LEU A 20 17.92 -8.14 -19.11
N SER A 21 18.92 -7.73 -18.32
CA SER A 21 20.05 -6.91 -18.79
C SER A 21 20.94 -7.66 -19.81
N MET A 22 21.17 -8.96 -19.59
CA MET A 22 21.96 -9.81 -20.49
C MET A 22 21.28 -9.99 -21.85
N ASP A 23 19.96 -10.22 -21.86
CA ASP A 23 19.19 -10.41 -23.10
C ASP A 23 19.18 -9.14 -23.95
N VAL A 24 19.03 -7.97 -23.31
CA VAL A 24 19.09 -6.67 -24.01
C VAL A 24 20.50 -6.39 -24.57
N GLN A 25 21.55 -6.73 -23.83
CA GLN A 25 22.94 -6.50 -24.26
C GLN A 25 23.34 -7.30 -25.51
N ARG A 26 22.68 -8.44 -25.77
CA ARG A 26 22.93 -9.28 -26.95
C ARG A 26 22.64 -8.56 -28.26
N PHE A 27 21.70 -7.61 -28.25
CA PHE A 27 21.28 -6.82 -29.41
C PHE A 27 22.05 -5.50 -29.55
N THR A 28 22.70 -5.01 -28.49
CA THR A 28 23.46 -3.75 -28.50
C THR A 28 24.95 -3.94 -28.83
N SER A 29 25.36 -5.15 -29.20
CA SER A 29 26.76 -5.45 -29.53
C SER A 29 27.20 -4.72 -30.81
N PRO A 30 28.37 -4.05 -30.82
CA PRO A 30 28.86 -3.30 -31.98
C PRO A 30 29.12 -4.15 -33.23
N HIS A 31 29.18 -5.48 -33.09
CA HIS A 31 29.33 -6.42 -34.22
C HIS A 31 28.03 -7.11 -34.62
N TYR A 32 26.89 -6.71 -34.06
CA TYR A 32 25.59 -7.32 -34.34
C TYR A 32 25.19 -7.17 -35.81
N GLU A 33 25.38 -5.98 -36.37
CA GLU A 33 25.00 -5.67 -37.76
C GLU A 33 25.83 -6.46 -38.79
N GLU A 34 27.14 -6.56 -38.59
CA GLU A 34 28.05 -7.32 -39.48
C GLU A 34 27.72 -8.83 -39.46
N ARG A 35 27.35 -9.36 -38.30
CA ARG A 35 26.89 -10.74 -38.15
C ARG A 35 25.56 -11.00 -38.87
N ILE A 36 24.60 -10.06 -38.79
CA ILE A 36 23.34 -10.18 -39.54
C ILE A 36 23.58 -10.22 -41.05
N ARG A 37 24.48 -9.38 -41.57
CA ARG A 37 24.76 -9.29 -43.02
C ARG A 37 25.36 -10.57 -43.61
N THR A 38 25.98 -11.42 -42.78
CA THR A 38 26.62 -12.67 -43.23
C THR A 38 25.75 -13.91 -43.05
N MET A 39 24.59 -13.79 -42.39
CA MET A 39 23.65 -14.89 -42.18
C MET A 39 22.83 -15.21 -43.42
N THR A 40 22.49 -16.48 -43.57
CA THR A 40 21.54 -16.95 -44.58
C THR A 40 20.11 -16.55 -44.23
N VAL A 41 19.21 -16.58 -45.22
CA VAL A 41 17.78 -16.27 -45.04
C VAL A 41 17.13 -17.15 -43.96
N ALA A 42 17.51 -18.44 -43.90
CA ALA A 42 16.99 -19.36 -42.89
C ALA A 42 17.44 -18.97 -41.47
N GLU A 43 18.72 -18.62 -41.30
CA GLU A 43 19.26 -18.18 -40.01
C GLU A 43 18.68 -16.84 -39.55
N LEU A 44 18.44 -15.92 -40.50
CA LEU A 44 17.79 -14.64 -40.22
C LEU A 44 16.35 -14.82 -39.72
N ASN A 45 15.59 -15.76 -40.29
CA ASN A 45 14.23 -16.05 -39.83
C ASN A 45 14.21 -16.62 -38.41
N VAL A 46 15.15 -17.52 -38.07
CA VAL A 46 15.27 -18.06 -36.70
C VAL A 46 15.62 -16.95 -35.72
N ASN A 47 16.59 -16.09 -36.06
CA ASN A 47 16.97 -14.95 -35.22
C ASN A 47 15.82 -13.94 -35.06
N LEU A 48 15.02 -13.72 -36.12
CA LEU A 48 13.81 -12.90 -36.04
C LEU A 48 12.81 -13.51 -35.06
N GLU A 49 12.51 -14.81 -35.16
CA GLU A 49 11.59 -15.50 -34.26
C GLU A 49 12.08 -15.48 -32.80
N GLU A 50 13.40 -15.68 -32.57
CA GLU A 50 14.01 -15.58 -31.24
C GLU A 50 13.85 -14.15 -30.68
N THR A 51 14.10 -13.13 -31.51
CA THR A 51 13.97 -11.72 -31.11
C THR A 51 12.52 -11.35 -30.82
N GLU A 52 11.57 -11.76 -31.67
CA GLU A 52 10.13 -11.54 -31.45
C GLU A 52 9.64 -12.28 -30.20
N GLY A 53 10.13 -13.50 -29.97
CA GLY A 53 9.87 -14.27 -28.76
C GLY A 53 10.38 -13.57 -27.50
N ALA A 54 11.61 -13.04 -27.54
CA ALA A 54 12.19 -12.27 -26.44
C ALA A 54 11.41 -10.98 -26.19
N ILE A 55 11.07 -10.22 -27.24
CA ILE A 55 10.25 -8.99 -27.12
C ILE A 55 8.91 -9.31 -26.45
N ARG A 56 8.24 -10.39 -26.87
CA ARG A 56 6.97 -10.81 -26.27
C ARG A 56 7.13 -11.14 -24.79
N GLY A 57 8.10 -11.97 -24.42
CA GLY A 57 8.35 -12.35 -23.03
C GLY A 57 8.69 -11.16 -22.14
N LEU A 58 9.55 -10.25 -22.61
CA LEU A 58 9.90 -9.01 -21.90
C LEU A 58 8.68 -8.09 -21.72
N SER A 59 7.82 -8.01 -22.72
CA SER A 59 6.60 -7.21 -22.66
C SER A 59 5.59 -7.79 -21.67
N GLU A 60 5.44 -9.11 -21.63
CA GLU A 60 4.60 -9.81 -20.65
C GLU A 60 5.10 -9.57 -19.22
N GLU A 61 6.41 -9.71 -18.98
CA GLU A 61 7.01 -9.42 -17.68
C GLU A 61 6.83 -7.95 -17.27
N LEU A 62 7.02 -7.02 -18.21
CA LEU A 62 6.80 -5.59 -17.94
C LEU A 62 5.37 -5.31 -17.49
N VAL A 63 4.37 -5.92 -18.12
CA VAL A 63 2.96 -5.77 -17.74
C VAL A 63 2.73 -6.28 -16.32
N LEU A 64 3.30 -7.43 -15.95
CA LEU A 64 3.20 -7.98 -14.59
C LEU A 64 3.86 -7.07 -13.55
N GLN A 65 5.06 -6.56 -13.84
CA GLN A 65 5.77 -5.64 -12.94
C GLN A 65 5.04 -4.32 -12.77
N LEU A 66 4.42 -3.79 -13.83
CA LEU A 66 3.60 -2.57 -13.75
C LEU A 66 2.37 -2.79 -12.87
N ALA A 67 1.66 -3.91 -13.04
CA ALA A 67 0.50 -4.24 -12.20
C ALA A 67 0.91 -4.41 -10.71
N LEU A 68 2.03 -5.07 -10.43
CA LEU A 68 2.56 -5.20 -9.08
C LEU A 68 2.92 -3.84 -8.47
N ARG A 69 3.55 -2.96 -9.26
CA ARG A 69 3.88 -1.61 -8.81
C ARG A 69 2.62 -0.83 -8.43
N ASP A 70 1.58 -0.90 -9.25
CA ASP A 70 0.32 -0.19 -8.99
C ASP A 70 -0.38 -0.71 -7.71
N GLU A 71 -0.34 -2.02 -7.45
CA GLU A 71 -0.83 -2.62 -6.19
C GLU A 71 -0.05 -2.11 -4.97
N LEU A 72 1.29 -2.06 -5.07
CA LEU A 72 2.14 -1.56 -3.98
C LEU A 72 1.94 -0.06 -3.73
N ASP A 73 1.75 0.73 -4.79
CA ASP A 73 1.45 2.16 -4.69
C ASP A 73 0.09 2.38 -4.02
N PHE A 74 -0.92 1.56 -4.35
CA PHE A 74 -2.21 1.57 -3.68
C PHE A 74 -2.10 1.22 -2.18
N GLU A 75 -1.40 0.15 -1.81
CA GLU A 75 -1.18 -0.19 -0.41
C GLU A 75 -0.50 0.94 0.36
N LYS A 76 0.51 1.55 -0.25
CA LYS A 76 1.25 2.67 0.33
C LYS A 76 0.34 3.89 0.52
N GLU A 77 -0.53 4.19 -0.45
CA GLU A 77 -1.51 5.28 -0.34
C GLU A 77 -2.48 5.02 0.82
N VAL A 78 -3.03 3.81 0.92
CA VAL A 78 -3.93 3.42 2.02
C VAL A 78 -3.23 3.56 3.38
N LYS A 79 -2.01 3.04 3.51
CA LYS A 79 -1.20 3.14 4.75
C LYS A 79 -0.91 4.60 5.12
N ASN A 80 -0.53 5.43 4.15
CA ASN A 80 -0.27 6.85 4.39
C ASN A 80 -1.53 7.61 4.78
N SER A 81 -2.66 7.35 4.10
CA SER A 81 -3.96 7.94 4.45
C SER A 81 -4.37 7.60 5.87
N PHE A 82 -4.19 6.33 6.29
CA PHE A 82 -4.45 5.91 7.66
C PHE A 82 -3.57 6.64 8.67
N ILE A 83 -2.25 6.69 8.43
CA ILE A 83 -1.29 7.37 9.31
C ILE A 83 -1.66 8.85 9.47
N SER A 84 -1.96 9.55 8.38
CA SER A 84 -2.37 10.96 8.41
C SER A 84 -3.65 11.15 9.22
N ALA A 85 -4.70 10.36 8.96
CA ALA A 85 -5.96 10.45 9.70
C ALA A 85 -5.78 10.16 11.20
N LEU A 86 -4.94 9.19 11.55
CA LEU A 86 -4.64 8.83 12.93
C LEU A 86 -3.90 9.96 13.66
N ILE A 87 -2.87 10.53 13.04
CA ILE A 87 -2.11 11.65 13.59
C ILE A 87 -3.03 12.85 13.83
N ASP A 88 -3.92 13.16 12.89
CA ASP A 88 -4.87 14.26 13.00
C ASP A 88 -5.80 14.10 14.20
N ILE A 89 -6.40 12.91 14.38
CA ILE A 89 -7.25 12.60 15.53
C ILE A 89 -6.47 12.72 16.83
N GLN A 90 -5.25 12.17 16.89
CA GLN A 90 -4.42 12.25 18.08
C GLN A 90 -4.07 13.69 18.45
N ASN A 91 -3.77 14.53 17.45
CA ASN A 91 -3.51 15.95 17.66
C ASN A 91 -4.75 16.68 18.18
N ARG A 92 -5.93 16.47 17.58
CA ARG A 92 -7.19 17.05 18.05
C ARG A 92 -7.55 16.60 19.47
N GLN A 93 -7.36 15.33 19.79
CA GLN A 93 -7.56 14.82 21.17
C GLN A 93 -6.60 15.49 22.17
N LYS A 94 -5.33 15.71 21.78
CA LYS A 94 -4.34 16.41 22.62
C LYS A 94 -4.74 17.87 22.85
N GLU A 95 -5.19 18.58 21.82
CA GLU A 95 -5.70 19.95 21.91
C GLU A 95 -6.93 20.03 22.79
N HIS A 96 -7.90 19.14 22.60
CA HIS A 96 -9.13 19.06 23.40
C HIS A 96 -8.81 18.87 24.90
N ARG A 97 -7.89 17.95 25.23
CA ARG A 97 -7.38 17.78 26.59
C ARG A 97 -6.71 19.03 27.15
N GLY A 98 -5.98 19.77 26.32
CA GLY A 98 -5.35 21.04 26.69
C GLY A 98 -6.38 22.15 27.00
N MET A 99 -7.43 22.25 26.17
CA MET A 99 -8.52 23.20 26.34
C MET A 99 -9.30 22.95 27.64
N ILE A 100 -9.63 21.70 27.96
CA ILE A 100 -10.31 21.33 29.21
C ILE A 100 -9.48 21.76 30.43
N LYS A 101 -8.16 21.53 30.43
CA LYS A 101 -7.28 21.92 31.54
C LYS A 101 -7.20 23.43 31.74
N ARG A 102 -7.23 24.22 30.66
CA ARG A 102 -7.28 25.69 30.72
C ARG A 102 -8.64 26.19 31.23
N LYS A 103 -9.74 25.61 30.72
CA LYS A 103 -11.11 25.99 31.10
C LYS A 103 -11.42 25.67 32.58
N LYS A 104 -10.82 24.61 33.16
CA LYS A 104 -10.94 24.29 34.60
C LYS A 104 -10.29 25.32 35.54
N LYS A 105 -9.33 26.13 35.06
CA LYS A 105 -8.67 27.20 35.86
C LYS A 105 -9.47 28.51 35.92
N LEU A 106 -10.39 28.72 35.00
CA LEU A 106 -11.29 29.88 34.98
C LEU A 106 -12.69 29.40 35.40
N LYS A 107 -13.16 29.79 36.59
CA LYS A 107 -14.44 29.35 37.15
C LYS A 107 -15.60 29.49 36.15
N GLY A 108 -16.29 28.38 35.89
CA GLY A 108 -17.68 28.36 35.39
C GLY A 108 -17.88 28.50 33.89
N ALA A 109 -18.01 27.39 33.18
CA ALA A 109 -18.86 27.29 31.99
C ALA A 109 -19.12 25.81 31.67
N ALA A 110 -20.35 25.37 31.95
CA ALA A 110 -20.88 24.07 31.55
C ALA A 110 -20.93 23.94 30.02
N GLY A 111 -20.74 22.70 29.57
CA GLY A 111 -21.37 22.14 28.36
C GLY A 111 -21.20 22.90 27.06
N THR A 112 -20.16 22.56 26.30
CA THR A 112 -20.30 22.53 24.84
C THR A 112 -19.66 21.24 24.40
N SER A 113 -20.50 20.29 24.00
CA SER A 113 -20.16 19.00 23.42
C SER A 113 -19.50 19.19 22.06
N GLN A 114 -18.28 19.74 22.05
CA GLN A 114 -17.47 19.80 20.85
C GLN A 114 -16.69 18.48 20.74
N GLY A 115 -17.08 17.65 19.78
CA GLY A 115 -16.42 16.36 19.50
C GLY A 115 -16.96 15.23 20.36
N ALA A 116 -18.27 14.94 20.28
CA ALA A 116 -18.87 13.81 20.98
C ALA A 116 -18.16 12.49 20.62
N TYR A 117 -17.69 12.40 19.37
CA TYR A 117 -16.99 11.22 18.87
C TYR A 117 -15.46 11.32 18.97
N LEU A 118 -14.90 12.51 19.21
CA LEU A 118 -13.45 12.72 19.24
C LEU A 118 -12.78 11.92 20.37
N THR A 119 -13.48 11.68 21.48
CA THR A 119 -12.98 10.89 22.62
C THR A 119 -13.31 9.40 22.52
N THR A 120 -14.05 8.97 21.49
CA THR A 120 -14.39 7.56 21.29
C THR A 120 -13.15 6.74 20.98
N VAL A 121 -13.11 5.50 21.46
CA VAL A 121 -12.00 4.56 21.23
C VAL A 121 -12.45 3.51 20.22
N ILE A 122 -11.60 3.25 19.23
CA ILE A 122 -11.81 2.15 18.28
C ILE A 122 -11.20 0.87 18.88
N PRO A 123 -11.96 -0.20 19.08
CA PRO A 123 -11.42 -1.48 19.52
C PRO A 123 -10.43 -2.04 18.49
N TYR A 124 -9.39 -2.75 18.93
CA TYR A 124 -8.39 -3.34 18.04
C TYR A 124 -7.98 -4.73 18.53
N ALA A 125 -8.00 -5.73 17.65
CA ALA A 125 -7.51 -7.06 17.94
C ALA A 125 -5.98 -7.11 17.80
N LYS A 126 -5.28 -7.42 18.90
CA LYS A 126 -3.84 -7.65 18.87
C LYS A 126 -3.55 -9.07 18.38
N THR A 127 -3.64 -9.28 17.07
CA THR A 127 -3.41 -10.58 16.42
C THR A 127 -1.93 -10.91 16.20
N GLY A 128 -1.01 -9.98 16.51
CA GLY A 128 0.43 -10.13 16.27
C GLY A 128 0.85 -9.86 14.82
N HIS A 129 -0.11 -9.73 13.90
CA HIS A 129 0.10 -9.32 12.52
C HIS A 129 -0.34 -7.85 12.32
N PRO A 130 0.29 -7.12 11.38
CA PRO A 130 -0.21 -5.81 10.96
C PRO A 130 -1.66 -5.92 10.42
N PRO A 131 -2.46 -4.85 10.53
CA PRO A 131 -3.79 -4.81 9.91
C PRO A 131 -3.69 -4.98 8.39
N SER A 132 -4.69 -5.64 7.79
CA SER A 132 -4.78 -5.76 6.33
C SER A 132 -5.09 -4.40 5.68
N THR A 133 -4.85 -4.28 4.36
CA THR A 133 -5.20 -3.08 3.60
C THR A 133 -6.69 -2.75 3.71
N GLU A 134 -7.56 -3.76 3.72
CA GLU A 134 -9.01 -3.60 3.93
C GLU A 134 -9.33 -3.06 5.32
N ASP A 135 -8.72 -3.63 6.36
CA ASP A 135 -8.88 -3.14 7.74
C ASP A 135 -8.45 -1.67 7.86
N LEU A 136 -7.31 -1.31 7.26
CA LEU A 136 -6.81 0.07 7.27
C LEU A 136 -7.79 1.03 6.58
N GLN A 137 -8.47 0.62 5.51
CA GLN A 137 -9.50 1.45 4.88
C GLN A 137 -10.71 1.66 5.78
N VAL A 138 -11.19 0.60 6.46
CA VAL A 138 -12.32 0.71 7.40
C VAL A 138 -11.95 1.60 8.59
N LEU A 139 -10.77 1.37 9.18
CA LEU A 139 -10.25 2.18 10.28
C LEU A 139 -10.07 3.63 9.87
N THR A 140 -9.56 3.90 8.67
CA THR A 140 -9.43 5.26 8.12
C THR A 140 -10.80 5.93 8.00
N LYS A 141 -11.82 5.25 7.49
CA LYS A 141 -13.19 5.79 7.39
C LYS A 141 -13.75 6.17 8.77
N ILE A 142 -13.53 5.33 9.79
CA ILE A 142 -13.94 5.63 11.17
C ILE A 142 -13.20 6.87 11.69
N LEU A 143 -11.88 6.94 11.53
CA LEU A 143 -11.06 8.08 11.97
C LEU A 143 -11.50 9.39 11.31
N LEU A 144 -11.78 9.38 10.01
CA LEU A 144 -12.29 10.55 9.29
C LEU A 144 -13.68 10.95 9.79
N ALA A 145 -14.59 10.00 10.00
CA ALA A 145 -15.91 10.28 10.55
C ALA A 145 -15.83 10.86 11.98
N MET A 146 -14.93 10.36 12.82
CA MET A 146 -14.66 10.91 14.15
C MET A 146 -14.08 12.32 14.09
N ARG A 147 -13.20 12.60 13.12
CA ARG A 147 -12.55 13.90 12.94
C ARG A 147 -13.58 14.97 12.63
N ASP A 148 -14.58 14.60 11.83
CA ASP A 148 -15.63 15.47 11.33
C ASP A 148 -16.89 15.44 12.25
N ASP A 149 -16.80 14.78 13.40
CA ASP A 149 -17.89 14.58 14.39
C ASP A 149 -19.19 14.05 13.75
N SER A 150 -19.05 13.15 12.77
CA SER A 150 -20.16 12.60 11.99
C SER A 150 -21.01 11.62 12.79
N ASP A 151 -22.32 11.72 12.61
CA ASP A 151 -23.36 10.79 13.08
C ASP A 151 -23.21 9.34 12.56
N LYS A 152 -22.35 9.10 11.56
CA LYS A 152 -22.04 7.77 11.04
C LYS A 152 -21.10 6.95 11.92
N VAL A 153 -20.41 7.59 12.88
CA VAL A 153 -19.42 6.91 13.74
C VAL A 153 -19.99 5.67 14.43
N PRO A 154 -21.18 5.70 15.06
CA PRO A 154 -21.75 4.51 15.70
C PRO A 154 -21.96 3.36 14.71
N SER A 155 -22.56 3.64 13.53
CA SER A 155 -22.80 2.61 12.52
C SER A 155 -21.49 2.00 11.98
N LEU A 156 -20.47 2.83 11.72
CA LEU A 156 -19.18 2.35 11.22
C LEU A 156 -18.45 1.49 12.25
N LEU A 157 -18.52 1.86 13.54
CA LEU A 157 -17.97 1.06 14.63
C LEU A 157 -18.71 -0.27 14.80
N THR A 158 -20.04 -0.25 14.76
CA THR A 158 -20.84 -1.48 14.84
C THR A 158 -20.50 -2.44 13.70
N ASP A 159 -20.46 -1.93 12.47
CA ASP A 159 -20.10 -2.72 11.29
C ASP A 159 -18.69 -3.31 11.42
N TYR A 160 -17.72 -2.51 11.85
CA TYR A 160 -16.35 -2.99 12.05
C TYR A 160 -16.27 -4.09 13.11
N ILE A 161 -16.95 -3.91 14.25
CA ILE A 161 -16.96 -4.91 15.31
C ILE A 161 -17.59 -6.22 14.81
N LEU A 162 -18.75 -6.15 14.16
CA LEU A 162 -19.49 -7.34 13.74
C LEU A 162 -18.85 -8.05 12.54
N LYS A 163 -18.21 -7.32 11.63
CA LYS A 163 -17.66 -7.90 10.39
C LYS A 163 -16.19 -8.27 10.51
N VAL A 164 -15.40 -7.52 11.28
CA VAL A 164 -13.95 -7.70 11.37
C VAL A 164 -13.53 -8.35 12.69
N LEU A 165 -14.02 -7.85 13.83
CA LEU A 165 -13.57 -8.34 15.14
C LEU A 165 -14.31 -9.60 15.60
N CYS A 166 -15.59 -9.73 15.23
CA CYS A 166 -16.46 -10.85 15.62
C CYS A 166 -17.24 -11.38 14.41
N PRO A 167 -16.55 -11.83 13.34
CA PRO A 167 -17.22 -12.39 12.17
C PRO A 167 -18.09 -13.58 12.58
N THR A 168 -19.32 -13.61 12.06
CA THR A 168 -20.29 -14.69 12.28
C THR A 168 -20.14 -15.79 11.25
#